data_AF-A0AAU9PJI8-F1
#
_entry.id   AF-A0AAU9PJI8-F1
#
_cell.length_a   1.000
_cell.length_b   1.000
_cell.length_c   1.000
_cell.angle_alpha   90.00
_cell.angle_beta   90.00
_cell.angle_gamma   90.00
#
_symmetry.space_group_name_H-M   'P 1'
#
loop_
_entity.id
_entity.type
_entity.pdbx_description
1 polymer ?
#
loop_
_entity_poly.entity_id
_entity_poly.type
_entity_poly.pdbx_seq_one_letter_code
_entity_poly.pdbx_strand_id
1 'polypeptide(L)'
;MPISGLREKHKQELENLTLIAQPFKTLKLFIVAVLQYIRRSLVYLLTHVVWLMLFVTLTVAGGLLFLSVDGPHGKHVEELLEYARFGLWWVALGVASSIGLGSGLHTFVLYLGPHIAFFTIKAMQCGRVDLKSAVYDTIQLNRSPSWLKKDCSEFGPPLFSSSQGVQVPLSSILPQVQVEAILWGLGTALGELPPYFISRAASISGDKMDVTEELDASSSENNGVASNLNHMKRWFLSHAQYLNFFTILVLASVPNPLFDLAGIMCGQFGIPFWKFFLATLIGKAIVKTHIQTVFIISVCNNQLLDWIENELIWMLSFIPGVASALPTIVAKLHAMKEKYMAAPLPVTSNIKVKSWDLSFASVWNSIVWLMLLNFFVKIVNSTAQRYLKKQQEIEMAALKKLEQSED
;
A
#
# COMPACT_ATOMS: atom_id res chain seq x y z
N MET A 1 -17.51 46.16 -2.56
CA MET A 1 -17.92 45.08 -1.62
C MET A 1 -16.79 44.93 -0.62
N PRO A 2 -17.03 44.87 0.70
CA PRO A 2 -15.95 44.72 1.67
C PRO A 2 -15.18 43.42 1.43
N ILE A 3 -13.84 43.44 1.54
CA ILE A 3 -12.95 42.29 1.29
C ILE A 3 -13.37 41.05 2.10
N SER A 4 -13.90 41.25 3.31
CA SER A 4 -14.45 40.18 4.15
C SER A 4 -15.62 39.44 3.48
N GLY A 5 -16.58 40.16 2.90
CA GLY A 5 -17.74 39.56 2.21
C GLY A 5 -17.35 38.85 0.91
N LEU A 6 -16.32 39.33 0.22
CA LEU A 6 -15.79 38.66 -0.98
C LEU A 6 -15.11 37.33 -0.62
N ARG A 7 -14.36 37.29 0.49
CA ARG A 7 -13.70 36.07 0.99
C ARG A 7 -14.72 35.00 1.38
N GLU A 8 -15.82 35.40 2.01
CA GLU A 8 -16.88 34.47 2.42
C GLU A 8 -17.60 33.87 1.21
N LYS A 9 -17.89 34.69 0.19
CA LYS A 9 -18.41 34.21 -1.09
C LYS A 9 -17.43 33.26 -1.80
N HIS A 10 -16.13 33.56 -1.78
CA HIS A 10 -15.10 32.69 -2.35
C HIS A 10 -15.04 31.32 -1.68
N LYS A 11 -15.15 31.28 -0.34
CA LYS A 11 -15.20 30.03 0.43
C LYS A 11 -16.44 29.21 0.07
N GLN A 12 -17.60 29.84 0.01
CA GLN A 12 -18.87 29.18 -0.33
C GLN A 12 -18.88 28.64 -1.78
N GLU A 13 -18.25 29.34 -2.73
CA GLU A 13 -18.07 28.84 -4.09
C GLU A 13 -17.12 27.63 -4.14
N LEU A 14 -16.10 27.58 -3.29
CA LEU A 14 -15.15 26.46 -3.22
C LEU A 14 -15.80 25.18 -2.65
N GLU A 15 -16.59 25.32 -1.59
CA GLU A 15 -17.34 24.23 -0.95
C GLU A 15 -18.40 23.64 -1.90
N ASN A 16 -19.09 24.49 -2.66
CA ASN A 16 -20.08 24.04 -3.64
C ASN A 16 -19.47 23.47 -4.93
N LEU A 17 -18.17 23.65 -5.18
CA LEU A 17 -17.49 23.17 -6.38
C LEU A 17 -17.11 21.69 -6.25
N THR A 18 -18.09 20.82 -6.41
CA THR A 18 -17.90 19.37 -6.47
C THR A 18 -18.49 18.78 -7.75
N LEU A 19 -18.02 17.61 -8.17
CA LEU A 19 -18.56 16.88 -9.32
C LEU A 19 -20.04 16.55 -9.14
N ILE A 20 -20.48 16.37 -7.89
CA ILE A 20 -21.86 15.98 -7.53
C ILE A 20 -22.77 17.21 -7.56
N ALA A 21 -22.34 18.33 -6.99
CA ALA A 21 -23.16 19.54 -6.94
C ALA A 21 -23.14 20.33 -8.27
N GLN A 22 -21.97 20.47 -8.91
CA GLN A 22 -21.77 21.28 -10.11
C GLN A 22 -20.87 20.58 -11.15
N PRO A 23 -21.34 19.50 -11.81
CA PRO A 23 -20.51 18.64 -12.67
C PRO A 23 -19.83 19.40 -13.81
N PHE A 24 -20.58 20.23 -14.55
CA PHE A 24 -20.05 20.94 -15.72
C PHE A 24 -19.03 22.03 -15.37
N LYS A 25 -19.27 22.77 -14.27
CA LYS A 25 -18.36 23.84 -13.83
C LYS A 25 -17.05 23.23 -13.31
N THR A 26 -17.16 22.19 -12.49
CA THR A 26 -16.01 21.46 -11.93
C THR A 26 -15.17 20.82 -13.05
N LEU A 27 -15.81 20.15 -14.01
CA LEU A 27 -15.10 19.51 -15.13
C LEU A 27 -14.42 20.55 -16.04
N LYS A 28 -15.06 21.69 -16.32
CA LYS A 28 -14.46 22.77 -17.11
C LYS A 28 -13.20 23.31 -16.43
N LEU A 29 -13.25 23.60 -15.13
CA LEU A 29 -12.10 24.10 -14.38
C LEU A 29 -10.99 23.06 -14.31
N PHE A 30 -11.33 21.79 -14.12
CA PHE A 30 -10.38 20.68 -14.17
C PHE A 30 -9.66 20.60 -15.53
N ILE A 31 -10.39 20.62 -16.65
CA ILE A 31 -9.80 20.55 -18.00
C ILE A 31 -8.84 21.71 -18.24
N VAL A 32 -9.23 22.93 -17.86
CA VAL A 32 -8.38 24.13 -17.98
C VAL A 32 -7.11 23.98 -17.14
N ALA A 33 -7.24 23.52 -15.89
CA ALA A 33 -6.10 23.29 -15.01
C ALA A 33 -5.13 22.25 -15.62
N VAL A 34 -5.66 21.13 -16.10
CA VAL A 34 -4.88 20.06 -16.73
C VAL A 34 -4.16 20.57 -17.98
N LEU A 35 -4.85 21.30 -18.87
CA LEU A 35 -4.24 21.91 -20.05
C LEU A 35 -3.11 22.89 -19.67
N GLN A 36 -3.29 23.68 -18.62
CA GLN A 36 -2.26 24.59 -18.14
C GLN A 36 -1.03 23.84 -17.60
N TYR A 37 -1.24 22.75 -16.84
CA TYR A 37 -0.15 21.91 -16.35
C TYR A 37 0.57 21.18 -17.49
N ILE A 38 -0.16 20.66 -18.46
CA ILE A 38 0.41 20.03 -19.67
C ILE A 38 1.23 21.06 -20.43
N ARG A 39 0.71 22.26 -20.67
CA ARG A 39 1.44 23.33 -21.37
C ARG A 39 2.71 23.72 -20.61
N ARG A 40 2.64 23.89 -19.30
CA ARG A 40 3.81 24.22 -18.47
C ARG A 40 4.85 23.10 -18.48
N SER A 41 4.40 21.86 -18.43
CA SER A 41 5.26 20.67 -18.52
C SER A 41 5.89 20.55 -19.91
N LEU A 42 5.15 20.82 -20.98
CA LEU A 42 5.67 20.86 -22.35
C LEU A 42 6.71 21.95 -22.53
N VAL A 43 6.47 23.17 -22.03
CA VAL A 43 7.46 24.27 -22.09
C VAL A 43 8.70 23.93 -21.27
N TYR A 44 8.54 23.31 -20.10
CA TYR A 44 9.66 22.81 -19.31
C TYR A 44 10.43 21.73 -20.07
N LEU A 45 9.73 20.77 -20.66
CA LEU A 45 10.31 19.71 -21.47
C LEU A 45 11.06 20.29 -22.67
N LEU A 46 10.48 21.25 -23.40
CA LEU A 46 11.09 21.97 -24.52
C LEU A 46 12.32 22.78 -24.12
N THR A 47 12.30 23.42 -22.96
CA THR A 47 13.50 24.12 -22.43
C THR A 47 14.61 23.11 -22.11
N HIS A 48 14.24 21.93 -21.62
CA HIS A 48 15.16 20.83 -21.34
C HIS A 48 15.28 19.83 -22.50
N VAL A 49 14.75 20.13 -23.69
CA VAL A 49 14.71 19.18 -24.82
C VAL A 49 16.12 18.82 -25.26
N VAL A 50 17.09 19.72 -25.11
CA VAL A 50 18.50 19.40 -25.40
C VAL A 50 19.00 18.29 -24.49
N TRP A 51 18.75 18.35 -23.18
CA TRP A 51 19.15 17.31 -22.22
C TRP A 51 18.35 16.02 -22.38
N LEU A 52 17.04 16.14 -22.66
CA LEU A 52 16.18 15.00 -22.90
C LEU A 52 16.54 14.30 -24.20
N MET A 53 16.82 15.05 -25.26
CA MET A 53 17.31 14.51 -26.54
C MET A 53 18.65 13.84 -26.34
N LEU A 54 19.60 14.43 -25.61
CA LEU A 54 20.91 13.84 -25.33
C LEU A 54 20.77 12.52 -24.54
N PHE A 55 19.86 12.48 -23.56
CA PHE A 55 19.54 11.25 -22.82
C PHE A 55 18.86 10.18 -23.70
N VAL A 56 17.94 10.61 -24.58
CA VAL A 56 17.25 9.72 -25.52
C VAL A 56 18.21 9.19 -26.59
N THR A 57 19.09 10.02 -27.17
CA THR A 57 20.13 9.53 -28.09
C THR A 57 21.12 8.62 -27.39
N LEU A 58 21.49 8.88 -26.14
CA LEU A 58 22.40 7.99 -25.40
C LEU A 58 21.75 6.64 -25.09
N THR A 59 20.46 6.63 -24.73
CA THR A 59 19.71 5.38 -24.45
C THR A 59 19.38 4.62 -25.73
N VAL A 60 19.04 5.31 -26.82
CA VAL A 60 18.81 4.70 -28.14
C VAL A 60 20.12 4.20 -28.74
N ALA A 61 21.21 4.96 -28.66
CA ALA A 61 22.54 4.51 -29.09
C ALA A 61 23.01 3.33 -28.24
N GLY A 62 22.86 3.39 -26.91
CA GLY A 62 23.13 2.26 -26.02
C GLY A 62 22.27 1.04 -26.35
N GLY A 63 20.98 1.23 -26.62
CA GLY A 63 20.06 0.18 -27.05
C GLY A 63 20.41 -0.43 -28.41
N LEU A 64 20.81 0.39 -29.39
CA LEU A 64 21.28 -0.07 -30.70
C LEU A 64 22.61 -0.82 -30.59
N LEU A 65 23.53 -0.34 -29.76
CA LEU A 65 24.81 -1.01 -29.49
C LEU A 65 24.59 -2.34 -28.76
N PHE A 66 23.59 -2.38 -27.87
CA PHE A 66 23.17 -3.58 -27.15
C PHE A 66 22.43 -4.59 -28.04
N LEU A 67 21.62 -4.12 -29.01
CA LEU A 67 20.92 -4.96 -29.98
C LEU A 67 21.81 -5.43 -31.14
N SER A 68 22.90 -4.72 -31.43
CA SER A 68 23.85 -5.10 -32.49
C SER A 68 24.81 -6.21 -32.07
N VAL A 69 24.77 -6.62 -30.79
CA VAL A 69 25.54 -7.75 -30.27
C VAL A 69 24.61 -8.97 -30.24
N ASP A 70 24.58 -9.73 -31.34
CA ASP A 70 23.95 -11.05 -31.38
C ASP A 70 24.71 -12.02 -30.47
N GLY A 71 24.27 -12.11 -29.22
CA GLY A 71 24.87 -12.96 -28.19
C GLY A 71 23.80 -13.66 -27.32
N PRO A 72 24.22 -14.51 -26.35
CA PRO A 72 23.33 -15.21 -25.40
C PRO A 72 22.54 -14.27 -24.45
N HIS A 73 22.49 -12.98 -24.75
CA HIS A 73 21.89 -11.91 -23.97
C HIS A 73 20.37 -11.89 -24.07
N GLY A 74 19.78 -12.44 -25.15
CA GLY A 74 18.32 -12.56 -25.28
C GLY A 74 17.68 -13.29 -24.09
N LYS A 75 18.31 -14.38 -23.62
CA LYS A 75 17.85 -15.12 -22.44
C LYS A 75 17.97 -14.31 -21.14
N HIS A 76 19.07 -13.56 -20.98
CA HIS A 76 19.30 -12.73 -19.79
C HIS A 76 18.36 -11.51 -19.74
N VAL A 77 18.01 -10.95 -20.91
CA VAL A 77 17.06 -9.84 -21.03
C VAL A 77 15.65 -10.30 -20.73
N GLU A 78 15.26 -11.48 -21.23
CA GLU A 78 13.96 -12.08 -20.91
C GLU A 78 13.84 -12.38 -19.42
N GLU A 79 14.87 -12.96 -18.81
CA GLU A 79 14.95 -13.19 -17.37
C GLU A 79 14.85 -11.87 -16.57
N LEU A 80 15.60 -10.84 -16.97
CA LEU A 80 15.52 -9.51 -16.35
C LEU A 80 14.11 -8.91 -16.46
N LEU A 81 13.43 -9.10 -17.58
CA LEU A 81 12.06 -8.62 -17.79
C LEU A 81 11.08 -9.36 -16.88
N GLU A 82 11.26 -10.67 -16.66
CA GLU A 82 10.45 -11.43 -15.70
C GLU A 82 10.66 -10.95 -14.27
N TYR A 83 11.92 -10.69 -13.87
CA TYR A 83 12.24 -10.07 -12.57
C TYR A 83 11.67 -8.66 -12.42
N ALA A 84 11.74 -7.83 -13.46
CA ALA A 84 11.19 -6.49 -13.46
C ALA A 84 9.66 -6.51 -13.32
N ARG A 85 8.98 -7.40 -14.05
CA ARG A 85 7.52 -7.61 -13.93
C ARG A 85 7.14 -8.09 -12.53
N PHE A 86 7.90 -9.02 -11.97
CA PHE A 86 7.73 -9.51 -10.61
C PHE A 86 7.87 -8.40 -9.56
N GLY A 87 8.95 -7.62 -9.65
CA GLY A 87 9.18 -6.47 -8.79
C GLY A 87 8.06 -5.44 -8.88
N LEU A 88 7.70 -5.05 -10.10
CA LEU A 88 6.65 -4.08 -10.37
C LEU A 88 5.30 -4.55 -9.82
N TRP A 89 4.95 -5.83 -10.01
CA TRP A 89 3.70 -6.39 -9.52
C TRP A 89 3.55 -6.27 -8.00
N TRP A 90 4.53 -6.74 -7.23
CA TRP A 90 4.48 -6.71 -5.78
C TRP A 90 4.57 -5.30 -5.22
N VAL A 91 5.44 -4.45 -5.78
CA VAL A 91 5.53 -3.04 -5.39
C VAL A 91 4.23 -2.31 -5.69
N ALA A 92 3.61 -2.53 -6.85
CA ALA A 92 2.33 -1.90 -7.20
C ALA A 92 1.20 -2.34 -6.25
N LEU A 93 1.11 -3.62 -5.92
CA LEU A 93 0.15 -4.13 -4.92
C LEU A 93 0.38 -3.54 -3.53
N GLY A 94 1.64 -3.30 -3.16
CA GLY A 94 2.02 -2.61 -1.94
C GLY A 94 1.60 -1.15 -1.95
N VAL A 95 1.87 -0.42 -3.03
CA VAL A 95 1.44 0.99 -3.18
C VAL A 95 -0.09 1.10 -3.11
N ALA A 96 -0.80 0.21 -3.80
CA ALA A 96 -2.26 0.14 -3.76
C ALA A 96 -2.81 -0.16 -2.36
N SER A 97 -2.03 -0.83 -1.50
CA SER A 97 -2.36 -1.02 -0.08
C SER A 97 -2.45 0.31 0.68
N SER A 98 -1.61 1.28 0.33
CA SER A 98 -1.39 2.48 1.17
C SER A 98 -2.05 3.75 0.64
N ILE A 99 -2.38 3.85 -0.64
CA ILE A 99 -3.02 5.06 -1.23
C ILE A 99 -4.46 5.31 -0.72
N GLY A 100 -5.07 4.37 -0.01
CA GLY A 100 -6.51 4.38 0.32
C GLY A 100 -6.90 4.57 1.79
N LEU A 101 -6.24 5.46 2.56
CA LEU A 101 -6.64 5.95 3.90
C LEU A 101 -7.36 4.90 4.78
N GLY A 102 -6.77 3.72 4.96
CA GLY A 102 -7.31 2.65 5.83
C GLY A 102 -7.66 1.31 5.19
N SER A 103 -7.59 1.14 3.86
CA SER A 103 -7.93 -0.14 3.18
C SER A 103 -6.75 -1.12 2.97
N GLY A 104 -5.56 -0.84 3.50
CA GLY A 104 -4.35 -1.63 3.20
C GLY A 104 -4.35 -3.09 3.65
N LEU A 105 -5.24 -3.48 4.56
CA LEU A 105 -5.45 -4.88 4.91
C LEU A 105 -5.91 -5.71 3.71
N HIS A 106 -6.57 -5.10 2.72
CA HIS A 106 -7.19 -5.83 1.62
C HIS A 106 -6.18 -6.44 0.64
N THR A 107 -5.18 -5.68 0.16
CA THR A 107 -4.20 -6.26 -0.79
C THR A 107 -3.34 -7.33 -0.13
N PHE A 108 -3.06 -7.21 1.17
CA PHE A 108 -2.44 -8.27 1.97
C PHE A 108 -3.32 -9.53 1.98
N VAL A 109 -4.57 -9.41 2.41
CA VAL A 109 -5.51 -10.56 2.55
C VAL A 109 -5.84 -11.22 1.20
N LEU A 110 -5.76 -10.49 0.09
CA LEU A 110 -6.18 -11.01 -1.22
C LEU A 110 -5.04 -11.59 -2.05
N TYR A 111 -3.83 -11.07 -1.90
CA TYR A 111 -2.70 -11.46 -2.74
C TYR A 111 -1.56 -12.06 -1.91
N LEU A 112 -0.96 -11.27 -1.00
CA LEU A 112 0.23 -11.70 -0.28
C LEU A 112 -0.05 -12.83 0.73
N GLY A 113 -1.09 -12.70 1.55
CA GLY A 113 -1.52 -13.68 2.52
C GLY A 113 -1.85 -15.04 1.89
N PRO A 114 -2.74 -15.09 0.87
CA PRO A 114 -3.03 -16.31 0.13
C PRO A 114 -1.80 -16.92 -0.55
N HIS A 115 -0.90 -16.10 -1.11
CA HIS A 115 0.35 -16.60 -1.68
C HIS A 115 1.21 -17.35 -0.64
N ILE A 116 1.42 -16.73 0.53
CA ILE A 116 2.19 -17.33 1.63
C ILE A 116 1.49 -18.59 2.15
N ALA A 117 0.16 -18.55 2.31
CA ALA A 117 -0.63 -19.68 2.78
C ALA A 117 -0.56 -20.87 1.80
N PHE A 118 -0.82 -20.66 0.51
CA PHE A 118 -0.77 -21.72 -0.49
C PHE A 118 0.62 -22.32 -0.63
N PHE A 119 1.67 -21.49 -0.59
CA PHE A 119 3.04 -22.00 -0.62
C PHE A 119 3.35 -22.85 0.61
N THR A 120 2.99 -22.37 1.81
CA THR A 120 3.21 -23.10 3.07
C THR A 120 2.47 -24.43 3.08
N ILE A 121 1.20 -24.44 2.68
CA ILE A 121 0.40 -25.67 2.66
C ILE A 121 0.97 -26.68 1.66
N LYS A 122 1.35 -26.24 0.46
CA LYS A 122 2.01 -27.11 -0.53
C LYS A 122 3.36 -27.63 -0.04
N ALA A 123 4.16 -26.80 0.64
CA ALA A 123 5.43 -27.22 1.21
C ALA A 123 5.25 -28.28 2.30
N MET A 124 4.24 -28.11 3.16
CA MET A 124 3.88 -29.10 4.19
C MET A 124 3.33 -30.40 3.59
N GLN A 125 2.55 -30.33 2.50
CA GLN A 125 2.03 -31.53 1.81
C GLN A 125 3.12 -32.33 1.11
N CYS A 126 4.01 -31.66 0.39
CA CYS A 126 5.06 -32.33 -0.37
C CYS A 126 6.33 -32.58 0.46
N GLY A 127 6.42 -32.04 1.67
CA GLY A 127 7.56 -32.20 2.58
C GLY A 127 8.86 -31.59 2.07
N ARG A 128 8.75 -30.47 1.36
CA ARG A 128 9.87 -29.81 0.70
C ARG A 128 9.57 -28.36 0.39
N VAL A 129 10.61 -27.56 0.11
CA VAL A 129 10.49 -26.10 -0.07
C VAL A 129 10.93 -25.63 -1.46
N ASP A 130 11.57 -26.48 -2.23
CA ASP A 130 12.02 -26.27 -3.61
C ASP A 130 10.88 -26.50 -4.61
N LEU A 131 9.78 -25.77 -4.41
CA LEU A 131 8.59 -25.84 -5.27
C LEU A 131 8.67 -24.84 -6.42
N LYS A 132 9.25 -23.66 -6.18
CA LYS A 132 9.34 -22.58 -7.17
C LYS A 132 10.38 -22.92 -8.23
N SER A 133 10.01 -22.77 -9.50
CA SER A 133 10.96 -22.89 -10.62
C SER A 133 11.97 -21.75 -10.63
N ALA A 134 11.51 -20.54 -10.32
CA ALA A 134 12.32 -19.34 -10.14
C ALA A 134 11.66 -18.42 -9.09
N VAL A 135 12.39 -17.42 -8.58
CA VAL A 135 11.87 -16.49 -7.56
C VAL A 135 10.62 -15.75 -8.04
N TYR A 136 10.53 -15.44 -9.33
CA TYR A 136 9.40 -14.73 -9.91
C TYR A 136 8.16 -15.62 -10.21
N ASP A 137 8.23 -16.93 -9.95
CA ASP A 137 7.14 -17.90 -10.13
C ASP A 137 6.10 -17.77 -9.01
N THR A 138 5.29 -16.72 -9.13
CA THR A 138 4.37 -16.26 -8.10
C THR A 138 2.96 -15.99 -8.64
N ILE A 139 2.03 -15.67 -7.75
CA ILE A 139 0.65 -15.31 -8.11
C ILE A 139 0.66 -13.92 -8.75
N GLN A 140 0.21 -13.85 -10.01
CA GLN A 140 0.02 -12.60 -10.75
C GLN A 140 -1.43 -12.49 -11.23
N LEU A 141 -1.87 -11.29 -11.62
CA LEU A 141 -3.26 -10.99 -11.99
C LEU A 141 -3.90 -12.03 -12.96
N ASN A 142 -3.15 -12.44 -13.99
CA ASN A 142 -3.61 -13.37 -15.03
C ASN A 142 -2.71 -14.61 -15.19
N ARG A 143 -1.81 -14.88 -14.23
CA ARG A 143 -0.89 -16.02 -14.29
C ARG A 143 -0.88 -16.72 -12.94
N SER A 144 -1.31 -17.98 -12.94
CA SER A 144 -1.15 -18.85 -11.77
C SER A 144 0.30 -19.35 -11.71
N PRO A 145 0.87 -19.49 -10.50
CA PRO A 145 2.20 -20.05 -10.35
C PRO A 145 2.26 -21.50 -10.81
N SER A 146 3.39 -21.91 -11.36
CA SER A 146 3.56 -23.24 -11.95
C SER A 146 3.43 -24.36 -10.90
N TRP A 147 3.91 -24.09 -9.67
CA TRP A 147 3.95 -25.05 -8.58
C TRP A 147 2.59 -25.36 -7.94
N LEU A 148 1.58 -24.51 -8.14
CA LEU A 148 0.28 -24.69 -7.48
C LEU A 148 -0.51 -25.87 -8.06
N LYS A 149 -0.34 -26.14 -9.35
CA LYS A 149 -1.07 -27.18 -10.10
C LYS A 149 -0.32 -28.52 -10.20
N LYS A 150 0.98 -28.54 -9.92
CA LYS A 150 1.79 -29.76 -9.97
C LYS A 150 1.52 -30.66 -8.77
N ASP A 151 1.55 -31.96 -9.02
CA ASP A 151 1.44 -32.97 -7.96
C ASP A 151 2.78 -33.15 -7.22
N CYS A 152 2.73 -33.53 -5.94
CA CYS A 152 3.93 -33.68 -5.13
C CYS A 152 4.92 -34.73 -5.70
N SER A 153 4.42 -35.70 -6.46
CA SER A 153 5.24 -36.72 -7.15
C SER A 153 6.16 -36.13 -8.23
N GLU A 154 5.77 -35.03 -8.87
CA GLU A 154 6.56 -34.39 -9.93
C GLU A 154 7.79 -33.66 -9.41
N PHE A 155 7.77 -33.22 -8.15
CA PHE A 155 8.92 -32.55 -7.54
C PHE A 155 9.98 -33.57 -7.08
N GLY A 156 9.56 -34.79 -6.72
CA GLY A 156 10.42 -35.85 -6.18
C GLY A 156 10.18 -36.13 -4.68
N PRO A 157 11.04 -36.92 -4.02
CA PRO A 157 10.83 -37.36 -2.63
C PRO A 157 10.86 -36.19 -1.63
N PRO A 158 10.18 -36.32 -0.47
CA PRO A 158 10.18 -35.31 0.57
C PRO A 158 11.59 -35.13 1.15
N LEU A 159 12.07 -33.89 1.21
CA LEU A 159 13.37 -33.54 1.81
C LEU A 159 13.32 -33.56 3.34
N PHE A 160 12.15 -33.28 3.90
CA PHE A 160 11.93 -33.22 5.34
C PHE A 160 10.94 -34.32 5.75
N SER A 161 11.49 -35.50 6.06
CA SER A 161 10.74 -36.64 6.60
C SER A 161 11.15 -36.88 8.05
N SER A 162 10.19 -36.80 8.97
CA SER A 162 10.36 -37.12 10.39
C SER A 162 9.60 -38.41 10.72
N SER A 163 9.99 -39.09 11.80
CA SER A 163 9.36 -40.34 12.28
C SER A 163 7.88 -40.19 12.65
N GLN A 164 7.40 -38.95 12.82
CA GLN A 164 6.02 -38.60 13.16
C GLN A 164 5.24 -37.95 11.99
N GLY A 165 5.81 -37.91 10.79
CA GLY A 165 5.18 -37.34 9.59
C GLY A 165 6.08 -36.33 8.86
N VAL A 166 5.48 -35.61 7.91
CA VAL A 166 6.16 -34.58 7.12
C VAL A 166 6.23 -33.28 7.93
N GLN A 167 7.43 -32.81 8.25
CA GLN A 167 7.65 -31.62 9.07
C GLN A 167 8.63 -30.67 8.39
N VAL A 168 8.13 -29.54 7.89
CA VAL A 168 8.98 -28.51 7.28
C VAL A 168 9.19 -27.36 8.27
N PRO A 169 10.45 -27.01 8.61
CA PRO A 169 10.72 -25.93 9.56
C PRO A 169 10.42 -24.55 8.95
N LEU A 170 9.97 -23.61 9.79
CA LEU A 170 9.69 -22.22 9.42
C LEU A 170 10.89 -21.55 8.74
N SER A 171 12.10 -21.82 9.23
CA SER A 171 13.35 -21.25 8.70
C SER A 171 13.62 -21.64 7.24
N SER A 172 13.07 -22.77 6.77
CA SER A 172 13.18 -23.20 5.37
C SER A 172 12.07 -22.64 4.48
N ILE A 173 10.89 -22.36 5.05
CA ILE A 173 9.74 -21.80 4.31
C ILE A 173 9.90 -20.28 4.14
N LEU A 174 10.34 -19.58 5.18
CA LEU A 174 10.39 -18.12 5.23
C LEU A 174 11.19 -17.50 4.06
N PRO A 175 12.42 -17.95 3.74
CA PRO A 175 13.21 -17.36 2.66
C PRO A 175 12.55 -17.48 1.28
N GLN A 176 11.70 -18.48 1.08
CA GLN A 176 11.04 -18.74 -0.20
C GLN A 176 9.95 -17.72 -0.53
N VAL A 177 9.34 -17.08 0.47
CA VAL A 177 8.25 -16.10 0.29
C VAL A 177 8.65 -14.67 0.70
N GLN A 178 9.90 -14.51 1.16
CA GLN A 178 10.39 -13.28 1.76
C GLN A 178 10.52 -12.14 0.76
N VAL A 179 10.93 -12.44 -0.48
CA VAL A 179 11.15 -11.42 -1.51
C VAL A 179 9.83 -10.78 -1.91
N GLU A 180 8.76 -11.56 -2.08
CA GLU A 180 7.41 -11.07 -2.33
C GLU A 180 6.92 -10.16 -1.19
N ALA A 181 7.12 -10.60 0.05
CA ALA A 181 6.71 -9.83 1.23
C ALA A 181 7.47 -8.51 1.36
N ILE A 182 8.78 -8.49 1.12
CA ILE A 182 9.61 -7.27 1.16
C ILE A 182 9.21 -6.32 0.04
N LEU A 183 9.04 -6.80 -1.20
CA LEU A 183 8.64 -5.96 -2.33
C LEU A 183 7.26 -5.34 -2.12
N TRP A 184 6.32 -6.12 -1.60
CA TRP A 184 5.01 -5.60 -1.19
C TRP A 184 5.15 -4.55 -0.10
N GLY A 185 5.93 -4.81 0.95
CA GLY A 185 6.18 -3.86 2.03
C GLY A 185 6.86 -2.57 1.57
N LEU A 186 7.82 -2.66 0.64
CA LEU A 186 8.44 -1.50 -0.04
C LEU A 186 7.37 -0.67 -0.74
N GLY A 187 6.46 -1.31 -1.48
CA GLY A 187 5.31 -0.64 -2.07
C GLY A 187 4.45 0.09 -1.03
N THR A 188 4.19 -0.53 0.13
CA THR A 188 3.42 0.14 1.19
C THR A 188 4.15 1.36 1.76
N ALA A 189 5.47 1.35 1.85
CA ALA A 189 6.26 2.51 2.27
C ALA A 189 6.21 3.64 1.21
N LEU A 190 6.26 3.29 -0.07
CA LEU A 190 6.09 4.24 -1.18
C LEU A 190 4.70 4.87 -1.20
N GLY A 191 3.66 4.11 -0.85
CA GLY A 191 2.30 4.63 -0.77
C GLY A 191 2.05 5.61 0.38
N GLU A 192 2.99 5.77 1.34
CA GLU A 192 2.93 6.80 2.39
C GLU A 192 3.58 8.13 1.96
N LEU A 193 4.23 8.17 0.80
CA LEU A 193 4.83 9.40 0.29
C LEU A 193 3.78 10.48 -0.04
N PRO A 194 2.64 10.19 -0.70
CA PRO A 194 1.61 11.18 -0.96
C PRO A 194 1.11 11.91 0.30
N PRO A 195 0.64 11.24 1.38
CA PRO A 195 0.18 11.94 2.58
C PRO A 195 1.30 12.73 3.26
N TYR A 196 2.55 12.24 3.24
CA TYR A 196 3.70 12.97 3.75
C TYR A 196 3.96 14.29 2.99
N PHE A 197 3.96 14.27 1.65
CA PHE A 197 4.21 15.47 0.86
C PHE A 197 3.04 16.45 0.90
N ILE A 198 1.80 15.95 0.91
CA ILE A 198 0.59 16.78 1.01
C ILE A 198 0.59 17.53 2.35
N SER A 199 0.79 16.81 3.46
CA SER A 199 0.81 17.40 4.80
C SER A 199 2.00 18.35 5.00
N ARG A 200 3.16 18.07 4.41
CA ARG A 200 4.32 18.97 4.40
C ARG A 200 4.08 20.24 3.60
N ALA A 201 3.41 20.14 2.45
CA ALA A 201 3.04 21.32 1.68
C ALA A 201 2.02 22.18 2.44
N ALA A 202 1.05 21.56 3.12
CA ALA A 202 0.06 22.28 3.93
C ALA A 202 0.69 22.99 5.14
N SER A 203 1.66 22.37 5.82
CA SER A 203 2.35 22.99 6.96
C SER A 203 3.20 24.20 6.55
N ILE A 204 3.85 24.14 5.39
CA ILE A 204 4.61 25.26 4.82
C ILE A 204 3.67 26.41 4.40
N SER A 205 2.48 26.10 3.89
CA SER A 205 1.48 27.10 3.49
C SER A 205 0.73 27.75 4.66
N GLY A 206 0.96 27.32 5.91
CA GLY A 206 0.26 27.83 7.10
C GLY A 206 -1.18 27.35 7.25
N ASP A 207 -1.65 26.46 6.36
CA ASP A 207 -3.03 25.96 6.29
C ASP A 207 -3.21 24.72 7.20
N LYS A 208 -2.83 24.84 8.48
CA LYS A 208 -2.84 23.73 9.45
C LYS A 208 -4.24 23.13 9.72
N MET A 209 -5.31 23.84 9.34
CA MET A 209 -6.70 23.49 9.67
C MET A 209 -7.36 22.54 8.64
N ASP A 210 -7.04 22.67 7.34
CA ASP A 210 -7.78 22.02 6.24
C ASP A 210 -7.61 20.48 6.24
N VAL A 211 -6.37 19.99 6.42
CA VAL A 211 -6.07 18.54 6.50
C VAL A 211 -6.65 17.92 7.78
N THR A 212 -6.79 18.71 8.86
CA THR A 212 -7.39 18.24 10.12
C THR A 212 -8.90 18.07 9.98
N GLU A 213 -9.59 19.00 9.30
CA GLU A 213 -11.04 18.90 9.03
C GLU A 213 -11.37 17.75 8.07
N GLU A 214 -10.54 17.49 7.05
CA GLU A 214 -10.73 16.37 6.11
C GLU A 214 -10.57 15.00 6.81
N LEU A 215 -9.66 14.92 7.78
CA LEU A 215 -9.48 13.75 8.67
C LEU A 215 -10.68 13.58 9.62
N ASP A 216 -11.17 14.66 10.22
CA ASP A 216 -12.31 14.62 11.14
C ASP A 216 -13.60 14.17 10.41
N ALA A 217 -13.81 14.62 9.17
CA ALA A 217 -14.93 14.21 8.32
C ALA A 217 -14.88 12.74 7.88
N SER A 218 -13.69 12.15 7.74
CA SER A 218 -13.53 10.70 7.45
C SER A 218 -13.73 9.81 8.69
N SER A 219 -13.62 10.39 9.89
CA SER A 219 -13.67 9.68 11.17
C SER A 219 -15.03 9.75 11.87
N SER A 220 -15.95 10.57 11.37
CA SER A 220 -17.27 10.82 11.97
C SER A 220 -18.25 9.63 11.90
N GLU A 221 -17.85 8.49 11.32
CA GLU A 221 -18.69 7.28 11.29
C GLU A 221 -18.59 6.39 12.54
N ASN A 222 -17.77 6.69 13.55
CA ASN A 222 -17.78 5.93 14.82
C ASN A 222 -17.32 6.76 16.04
N ASN A 223 -18.29 7.18 16.86
CA ASN A 223 -18.12 8.08 18.01
C ASN A 223 -17.10 7.61 19.08
N GLY A 224 -16.79 6.30 19.15
CA GLY A 224 -15.81 5.74 20.10
C GLY A 224 -14.35 5.79 19.63
N VAL A 225 -14.08 5.58 18.35
CA VAL A 225 -12.72 5.56 17.78
C VAL A 225 -12.20 6.98 17.58
N ALA A 226 -13.08 7.91 17.18
CA ALA A 226 -12.74 9.32 16.98
C ALA A 226 -12.25 10.01 18.26
N SER A 227 -12.84 9.69 19.42
CA SER A 227 -12.44 10.20 20.74
C SER A 227 -11.00 9.78 21.10
N ASN A 228 -10.70 8.49 20.97
CA ASN A 228 -9.37 7.94 21.27
C ASN A 228 -8.32 8.44 20.27
N LEU A 229 -8.68 8.55 18.99
CA LEU A 229 -7.81 9.10 17.95
C LEU A 229 -7.46 10.58 18.25
N ASN A 230 -8.43 11.37 18.70
CA ASN A 230 -8.21 12.76 19.09
C ASN A 230 -7.40 12.92 20.39
N HIS A 231 -7.49 11.96 21.31
CA HIS A 231 -6.63 11.92 22.50
C HIS A 231 -5.18 11.58 22.12
N MET A 232 -5.01 10.58 21.26
CA MET A 232 -3.72 10.15 20.75
C MET A 232 -3.06 11.23 19.89
N LYS A 233 -3.83 11.93 19.05
CA LYS A 233 -3.41 13.10 18.26
C LYS A 233 -2.92 14.24 19.15
N ARG A 234 -3.64 14.55 20.24
CA ARG A 234 -3.24 15.59 21.22
C ARG A 234 -1.99 15.22 22.01
N TRP A 235 -1.89 13.97 22.46
CA TRP A 235 -0.69 13.46 23.16
C TRP A 235 0.54 13.50 22.25
N PHE A 236 0.36 13.15 20.99
CA PHE A 236 1.44 13.13 20.01
C PHE A 236 1.82 14.52 19.51
N LEU A 237 0.87 15.45 19.39
CA LEU A 237 1.13 16.88 19.17
C LEU A 237 1.93 17.48 20.33
N SER A 238 1.65 17.10 21.58
CA SER A 238 2.45 17.57 22.72
C SER A 238 3.84 16.93 22.79
N HIS A 239 4.01 15.74 22.21
CA HIS A 239 5.28 15.00 22.16
C HIS A 239 5.99 15.06 20.79
N ALA A 240 5.57 15.96 19.88
CA ALA A 240 6.11 16.04 18.52
C ALA A 240 7.62 16.34 18.48
N GLN A 241 8.15 16.99 19.54
CA GLN A 241 9.59 17.22 19.72
C GLN A 241 10.40 15.92 19.90
N TYR A 242 9.76 14.78 20.20
CA TYR A 242 10.39 13.46 20.36
C TYR A 242 10.21 12.54 19.15
N LEU A 243 9.80 13.05 17.99
CA LEU A 243 9.71 12.29 16.73
C LEU A 243 11.11 11.99 16.17
N ASN A 244 11.77 11.05 16.84
CA ASN A 244 13.02 10.46 16.43
C ASN A 244 12.81 9.33 15.44
N PHE A 245 13.90 8.93 14.79
CA PHE A 245 13.88 7.86 13.80
C PHE A 245 13.24 6.58 14.36
N PHE A 246 13.57 6.23 15.62
CA PHE A 246 13.00 5.09 16.32
C PHE A 246 11.50 5.21 16.59
N THR A 247 11.02 6.41 16.94
CA THR A 247 9.58 6.66 17.16
C THR A 247 8.80 6.45 15.87
N ILE A 248 9.31 6.96 14.75
CA ILE A 248 8.72 6.78 13.40
C ILE A 248 8.76 5.30 13.01
N LEU A 249 9.86 4.61 13.27
CA LEU A 249 10.03 3.19 12.99
C LEU A 249 8.98 2.35 13.75
N VAL A 250 8.80 2.60 15.05
CA VAL A 250 7.81 1.88 15.87
C VAL A 250 6.40 2.12 15.34
N LEU A 251 6.04 3.37 15.03
CA LEU A 251 4.72 3.70 14.47
C LEU A 251 4.48 3.04 13.11
N ALA A 252 5.50 3.01 12.25
CA ALA A 252 5.42 2.37 10.94
C ALA A 252 5.33 0.83 11.03
N SER A 253 5.81 0.25 12.13
CA SER A 253 5.83 -1.21 12.36
C SER A 253 4.49 -1.77 12.86
N VAL A 254 3.60 -0.94 13.43
CA VAL A 254 2.32 -1.38 14.00
C VAL A 254 1.24 -1.53 12.91
N PRO A 255 0.54 -2.68 12.82
CA PRO A 255 -0.56 -2.86 11.88
C PRO A 255 -1.81 -2.05 12.29
N ASN A 256 -2.19 -1.09 11.45
CA ASN A 256 -3.51 -0.43 11.25
C ASN A 256 -4.33 -0.01 12.51
N PRO A 257 -4.65 1.29 12.78
CA PRO A 257 -4.79 2.47 11.89
C PRO A 257 -3.70 3.55 12.05
N LEU A 258 -2.62 3.27 12.78
CA LEU A 258 -1.55 4.23 13.07
C LEU A 258 -0.69 4.61 11.85
N PHE A 259 -0.80 3.88 10.75
CA PHE A 259 0.09 4.00 9.59
C PHE A 259 -0.16 5.29 8.76
N ASP A 260 -1.40 5.60 8.42
CA ASP A 260 -1.73 6.82 7.67
C ASP A 260 -1.45 8.09 8.49
N LEU A 261 -1.58 7.99 9.81
CA LEU A 261 -1.32 9.08 10.73
C LEU A 261 0.18 9.43 10.76
N ALA A 262 1.07 8.44 10.73
CA ALA A 262 2.51 8.69 10.79
C ALA A 262 3.01 9.55 9.62
N GLY A 263 2.56 9.27 8.38
CA GLY A 263 2.92 10.04 7.19
C GLY A 263 2.45 11.50 7.27
N ILE A 264 1.19 11.72 7.64
CA ILE A 264 0.59 13.05 7.78
C ILE A 264 1.32 13.84 8.88
N MET A 265 1.58 13.22 10.03
CA MET A 265 2.25 13.87 11.14
C MET A 265 3.69 14.24 10.80
N CYS A 266 4.45 13.32 10.19
CA CYS A 266 5.83 13.58 9.80
C CYS A 266 5.93 14.75 8.80
N GLY A 267 4.98 14.88 7.87
CA GLY A 267 4.92 16.03 6.97
C GLY A 267 4.51 17.32 7.67
N GLN A 268 3.50 17.28 8.56
CA GLN A 268 3.08 18.45 9.34
C GLN A 268 4.20 19.03 10.22
N PHE A 269 5.00 18.17 10.84
CA PHE A 269 6.13 18.58 11.68
C PHE A 269 7.42 18.87 10.91
N GLY A 270 7.41 18.75 9.58
CA GLY A 270 8.55 19.11 8.73
C GLY A 270 9.76 18.16 8.87
N ILE A 271 9.55 16.91 9.28
CA ILE A 271 10.63 15.92 9.47
C ILE A 271 11.37 15.70 8.13
N PRO A 272 12.72 15.59 8.10
CA PRO A 272 13.47 15.33 6.87
C PRO A 272 13.00 14.06 6.14
N PHE A 273 12.91 14.13 4.82
CA PHE A 273 12.42 13.03 3.97
C PHE A 273 13.13 11.71 4.24
N TRP A 274 14.47 11.71 4.25
CA TRP A 274 15.26 10.48 4.45
C TRP A 274 15.06 9.84 5.81
N LYS A 275 14.86 10.64 6.87
CA LYS A 275 14.59 10.14 8.22
C LYS A 275 13.23 9.44 8.28
N PHE A 276 12.23 10.04 7.64
CA PHE A 276 10.90 9.44 7.51
C PHE A 276 10.94 8.18 6.63
N PHE A 277 11.41 8.30 5.38
CA PHE A 277 11.36 7.24 4.39
C PHE A 277 12.15 5.99 4.81
N LEU A 278 13.34 6.15 5.41
CA LEU A 278 14.12 5.00 5.85
C LEU A 278 13.47 4.31 7.07
N ALA A 279 12.90 5.09 7.99
CA ALA A 279 12.18 4.55 9.14
C ALA A 279 10.91 3.79 8.70
N THR A 280 10.15 4.33 7.75
CA THR A 280 8.97 3.67 7.22
C THR A 280 9.32 2.46 6.37
N LEU A 281 10.38 2.53 5.56
CA LEU A 281 10.87 1.40 4.79
C LEU A 281 11.26 0.22 5.69
N ILE A 282 12.05 0.45 6.73
CA ILE A 282 12.45 -0.61 7.66
C ILE A 282 11.25 -1.13 8.44
N GLY A 283 10.41 -0.24 8.97
CA GLY A 283 9.25 -0.64 9.75
C GLY A 283 8.25 -1.47 8.94
N LYS A 284 8.07 -1.14 7.66
CA LYS A 284 7.07 -1.78 6.81
C LYS A 284 7.60 -2.93 5.97
N ALA A 285 8.71 -2.73 5.27
CA ALA A 285 9.25 -3.73 4.36
C ALA A 285 10.01 -4.84 5.08
N ILE A 286 10.47 -4.59 6.31
CA ILE A 286 11.20 -5.58 7.12
C ILE A 286 10.30 -5.99 8.30
N VAL A 287 10.09 -5.12 9.29
CA VAL A 287 9.48 -5.54 10.57
C VAL A 287 8.05 -6.05 10.39
N LYS A 288 7.15 -5.21 9.87
CA LYS A 288 5.72 -5.53 9.71
C LYS A 288 5.51 -6.75 8.81
N THR A 289 6.12 -6.78 7.64
CA THR A 289 5.97 -7.87 6.67
C THR A 289 6.51 -9.19 7.21
N HIS A 290 7.64 -9.20 7.92
CA HIS A 290 8.14 -10.42 8.57
C HIS A 290 7.16 -10.93 9.63
N ILE A 291 6.66 -10.04 10.50
CA ILE A 291 5.65 -10.42 11.51
C ILE A 291 4.41 -11.03 10.84
N GLN A 292 3.88 -10.38 9.80
CA GLN A 292 2.72 -10.87 9.06
C GLN A 292 2.99 -12.20 8.34
N THR A 293 4.18 -12.37 7.76
CA THR A 293 4.56 -13.60 7.03
C THR A 293 4.74 -14.77 8.00
N VAL A 294 5.46 -14.57 9.10
CA VAL A 294 5.62 -15.58 10.15
C VAL A 294 4.26 -15.98 10.70
N PHE A 295 3.37 -15.02 10.98
CA PHE A 295 2.02 -15.32 11.47
C PHE A 295 1.25 -16.24 10.51
N ILE A 296 1.22 -15.96 9.21
CA ILE A 296 0.52 -16.79 8.23
C ILE A 296 1.15 -18.18 8.12
N ILE A 297 2.48 -18.28 8.06
CA ILE A 297 3.17 -19.58 8.01
C ILE A 297 2.82 -20.42 9.25
N SER A 298 2.81 -19.80 10.43
CA SER A 298 2.45 -20.49 11.66
C SER A 298 1.01 -20.97 11.69
N VAL A 299 0.06 -20.18 11.19
CA VAL A 299 -1.36 -20.61 11.11
C VAL A 299 -1.54 -21.79 10.15
N CYS A 300 -0.77 -21.82 9.06
CA CYS A 300 -0.85 -22.88 8.07
C CYS A 300 -0.05 -24.14 8.44
N ASN A 301 0.81 -24.08 9.46
CA ASN A 301 1.58 -25.23 9.95
C ASN A 301 0.98 -25.73 11.26
N ASN A 302 0.35 -26.91 11.23
CA ASN A 302 -0.34 -27.50 12.39
C ASN A 302 0.54 -27.55 13.64
N GLN A 303 1.81 -27.95 13.51
CA GLN A 303 2.72 -28.06 14.65
C GLN A 303 3.08 -26.68 15.23
N LEU A 304 3.22 -25.66 14.39
CA LEU A 304 3.57 -24.31 14.84
C LEU A 304 2.36 -23.59 15.42
N LEU A 305 1.16 -23.89 14.93
CA LEU A 305 -0.10 -23.47 15.51
C LEU A 305 -0.31 -24.06 16.91
N ASP A 306 -0.04 -25.36 17.09
CA ASP A 306 -0.11 -26.01 18.41
C ASP A 306 0.92 -25.40 19.38
N TRP A 307 2.11 -25.03 18.90
CA TRP A 307 3.11 -24.32 19.71
C TRP A 307 2.64 -22.91 20.10
N ILE A 308 2.03 -22.16 19.17
CA ILE A 308 1.43 -20.85 19.46
C ILE A 308 0.31 -21.00 20.50
N GLU A 309 -0.57 -21.99 20.32
CA GLU A 309 -1.74 -22.20 21.18
C GLU A 309 -1.39 -22.62 22.59
N ASN A 310 -0.26 -23.28 22.79
CA ASN A 310 0.17 -23.72 24.12
C ASN A 310 1.16 -22.75 24.76
N GLU A 311 2.20 -22.32 24.05
CA GLU A 311 3.31 -21.57 24.65
C GLU A 311 3.06 -20.06 24.63
N LEU A 312 2.65 -19.50 23.49
CA LEU A 312 2.43 -18.06 23.35
C LEU A 312 1.19 -17.60 24.12
N ILE A 313 0.13 -18.41 24.09
CA ILE A 313 -1.10 -18.21 24.86
C ILE A 313 -0.84 -18.31 26.36
N TRP A 314 -0.01 -19.26 26.81
CA TRP A 314 0.42 -19.33 28.20
C TRP A 314 1.18 -18.06 28.62
N MET A 315 2.12 -17.59 27.80
CA MET A 315 2.85 -16.34 28.06
C MET A 315 1.93 -15.10 28.08
N LEU A 316 0.91 -15.05 27.22
CA LEU A 316 -0.05 -13.94 27.15
C LEU A 316 -1.10 -13.99 28.28
N SER A 317 -1.30 -15.14 28.92
CA SER A 317 -2.21 -15.31 30.07
C SER A 317 -1.74 -14.56 31.33
N PHE A 318 -0.44 -14.22 31.40
CA PHE A 318 0.12 -13.37 32.46
C PHE A 318 -0.36 -11.91 32.40
N ILE A 319 -1.00 -11.48 31.31
CA ILE A 319 -1.54 -10.14 31.17
C ILE A 319 -3.06 -10.16 31.42
N PRO A 320 -3.57 -9.58 32.53
CA PRO A 320 -4.96 -9.73 32.97
C PRO A 320 -6.04 -9.30 31.95
N GLY A 321 -5.71 -8.36 31.06
CA GLY A 321 -6.61 -7.89 29.99
C GLY A 321 -6.58 -8.73 28.71
N VAL A 322 -5.52 -9.51 28.47
CA VAL A 322 -5.36 -10.35 27.27
C VAL A 322 -5.92 -11.75 27.52
N ALA A 323 -5.83 -12.24 28.76
CA ALA A 323 -6.38 -13.53 29.20
C ALA A 323 -7.88 -13.69 28.90
N SER A 324 -8.67 -12.62 29.00
CA SER A 324 -10.11 -12.65 28.71
C SER A 324 -10.43 -12.67 27.20
N ALA A 325 -9.53 -12.16 26.35
CA ALA A 325 -9.67 -12.16 24.89
C ALA A 325 -9.10 -13.42 24.23
N LEU A 326 -8.25 -14.16 24.94
CA LEU A 326 -7.54 -15.36 24.51
C LEU A 326 -8.44 -16.43 23.83
N PRO A 327 -9.55 -16.90 24.44
CA PRO A 327 -10.41 -17.90 23.81
C PRO A 327 -11.07 -17.39 22.52
N THR A 328 -11.38 -16.09 22.44
CA THR A 328 -11.90 -15.47 21.22
C THR A 328 -10.84 -15.43 20.11
N ILE A 329 -9.57 -15.21 20.47
CA ILE A 329 -8.45 -15.21 19.52
C ILE A 329 -8.21 -16.63 18.97
N VAL A 330 -8.23 -17.65 19.83
CA VAL A 330 -8.09 -19.07 19.43
C VAL A 330 -9.21 -19.48 18.47
N ALA A 331 -10.46 -19.15 18.80
CA ALA A 331 -11.59 -19.44 17.91
C ALA A 331 -11.44 -18.77 16.53
N LYS A 332 -10.96 -17.53 16.48
CA LYS A 332 -10.67 -16.82 15.22
C LYS A 332 -9.50 -17.44 14.46
N LEU A 333 -8.49 -17.95 15.17
CA LEU A 333 -7.34 -18.63 14.59
C LEU A 333 -7.77 -19.93 13.89
N HIS A 334 -8.56 -20.77 14.57
CA HIS A 334 -9.13 -21.98 13.99
C HIS A 334 -10.06 -21.66 12.82
N ALA A 335 -10.94 -20.67 12.94
CA ALA A 335 -11.82 -20.26 11.82
C ALA A 335 -11.01 -19.74 10.61
N MET A 336 -9.88 -19.06 10.84
CA MET A 336 -8.98 -18.62 9.78
C MET A 336 -8.26 -19.81 9.14
N LYS A 337 -7.74 -20.74 9.95
CA LYS A 337 -7.13 -22.00 9.50
C LYS A 337 -8.11 -22.78 8.63
N GLU A 338 -9.33 -22.99 9.09
CA GLU A 338 -10.38 -23.68 8.34
C GLU A 338 -10.68 -22.97 7.02
N LYS A 339 -10.77 -21.63 6.98
CA LYS A 339 -10.96 -20.89 5.72
C LYS A 339 -9.83 -21.11 4.71
N TYR A 340 -8.58 -21.18 5.17
CA TYR A 340 -7.44 -21.43 4.30
C TYR A 340 -7.32 -22.90 3.88
N MET A 341 -7.72 -23.84 4.74
CA MET A 341 -7.69 -25.28 4.48
C MET A 341 -8.93 -25.79 3.69
N ALA A 342 -10.07 -25.10 3.79
CA ALA A 342 -11.30 -25.38 3.06
C ALA A 342 -11.31 -24.79 1.64
N ALA A 343 -10.37 -23.89 1.31
CA ALA A 343 -10.04 -23.60 -0.08
C ALA A 343 -9.50 -24.91 -0.70
N PRO A 344 -10.08 -25.40 -1.82
CA PRO A 344 -10.08 -26.82 -2.14
C PRO A 344 -8.65 -27.34 -2.35
N LEU A 345 -8.19 -28.14 -1.40
CA LEU A 345 -7.09 -29.07 -1.55
C LEU A 345 -7.71 -30.47 -1.64
N PRO A 346 -7.79 -31.05 -2.85
CA PRO A 346 -8.38 -32.36 -3.04
C PRO A 346 -7.40 -33.42 -2.51
N VAL A 347 -7.76 -34.04 -1.39
CA VAL A 347 -7.27 -35.39 -1.11
C VAL A 347 -8.28 -36.34 -1.73
N THR A 348 -7.76 -37.25 -2.56
CA THR A 348 -8.41 -38.38 -3.26
C THR A 348 -9.24 -38.11 -4.53
N SER A 349 -8.68 -38.62 -5.64
CA SER A 349 -9.28 -39.01 -6.93
C SER A 349 -9.92 -37.95 -7.85
N ASN A 350 -9.24 -37.69 -8.98
CA ASN A 350 -9.81 -37.37 -10.29
C ASN A 350 -10.93 -36.32 -10.35
N ILE A 351 -10.70 -35.07 -9.94
CA ILE A 351 -11.61 -33.97 -10.31
C ILE A 351 -10.82 -32.69 -10.63
N LYS A 352 -11.13 -32.14 -11.81
CA LYS A 352 -10.71 -30.85 -12.38
C LYS A 352 -10.68 -29.76 -11.30
N VAL A 353 -9.47 -29.36 -10.89
CA VAL A 353 -9.24 -28.25 -9.94
C VAL A 353 -9.90 -27.00 -10.48
N LYS A 354 -11.03 -26.59 -9.88
CA LYS A 354 -11.67 -25.32 -10.18
C LYS A 354 -10.78 -24.23 -9.57
N SER A 355 -9.98 -23.60 -10.43
CA SER A 355 -9.20 -22.41 -10.10
C SER A 355 -10.10 -21.43 -9.34
N TRP A 356 -9.64 -20.99 -8.17
CA TRP A 356 -10.15 -19.87 -7.36
C TRP A 356 -11.30 -19.13 -8.05
N ASP A 357 -12.54 -19.43 -7.64
CA ASP A 357 -13.74 -19.04 -8.41
C ASP A 357 -13.70 -17.53 -8.70
N LEU A 358 -13.58 -17.20 -9.99
CA LEU A 358 -13.55 -15.85 -10.57
C LEU A 358 -14.68 -14.94 -10.05
N SER A 359 -15.72 -15.50 -9.44
CA SER A 359 -16.81 -14.77 -8.77
C SER A 359 -16.34 -13.88 -7.62
N PHE A 360 -15.51 -14.38 -6.68
CA PHE A 360 -15.05 -13.56 -5.55
C PHE A 360 -14.05 -12.49 -6.01
N ALA A 361 -13.14 -12.85 -6.90
CA ALA A 361 -12.22 -11.91 -7.54
C ALA A 361 -12.97 -10.85 -8.38
N SER A 362 -14.07 -11.21 -9.05
CA SER A 362 -14.88 -10.27 -9.85
C SER A 362 -15.68 -9.32 -8.97
N VAL A 363 -16.35 -9.81 -7.92
CA VAL A 363 -17.04 -8.94 -6.94
C VAL A 363 -16.04 -7.99 -6.30
N TRP A 364 -14.85 -8.50 -5.98
CA TRP A 364 -13.80 -7.69 -5.40
C TRP A 364 -13.21 -6.66 -6.38
N ASN A 365 -12.99 -7.05 -7.64
CA ASN A 365 -12.56 -6.14 -8.69
C ASN A 365 -13.57 -5.00 -8.88
N SER A 366 -14.88 -5.28 -8.77
CA SER A 366 -15.91 -4.24 -8.79
C SER A 366 -15.79 -3.29 -7.59
N ILE A 367 -15.50 -3.78 -6.39
CA ILE A 367 -15.27 -2.94 -5.20
C ILE A 367 -14.03 -2.07 -5.41
N VAL A 368 -12.91 -2.65 -5.88
CA VAL A 368 -11.69 -1.90 -6.18
C VAL A 368 -11.94 -0.85 -7.25
N TRP A 369 -12.70 -1.18 -8.30
CA TRP A 369 -13.05 -0.24 -9.35
C TRP A 369 -13.91 0.91 -8.82
N LEU A 370 -14.85 0.64 -7.91
CA LEU A 370 -15.66 1.65 -7.24
C LEU A 370 -14.80 2.56 -6.34
N MET A 371 -13.82 2.01 -5.61
CA MET A 371 -12.86 2.79 -4.84
C MET A 371 -11.99 3.68 -5.75
N LEU A 372 -11.47 3.14 -6.86
CA LEU A 372 -10.69 3.89 -7.84
C LEU A 372 -11.51 5.00 -8.50
N LEU A 373 -12.79 4.74 -8.79
CA LEU A 373 -13.72 5.74 -9.31
C LEU A 373 -13.94 6.86 -8.29
N ASN A 374 -14.17 6.54 -7.02
CA ASN A 374 -14.34 7.53 -5.97
C ASN A 374 -13.06 8.37 -5.77
N PHE A 375 -11.90 7.72 -5.82
CA PHE A 375 -10.61 8.40 -5.79
C PHE A 375 -10.43 9.33 -6.99
N PHE A 376 -10.81 8.89 -8.19
CA PHE A 376 -10.79 9.72 -9.39
C PHE A 376 -11.69 10.95 -9.26
N VAL A 377 -12.92 10.79 -8.72
CA VAL A 377 -13.81 11.93 -8.44
C VAL A 377 -13.17 12.92 -7.46
N LYS A 378 -12.51 12.43 -6.40
CA LYS A 378 -11.77 13.29 -5.47
C LYS A 378 -10.63 14.05 -6.15
N ILE A 379 -9.86 13.42 -7.03
CA ILE A 379 -8.79 14.09 -7.80
C ILE A 379 -9.36 15.24 -8.63
N VAL A 380 -10.47 14.98 -9.34
CA VAL A 380 -11.09 16.00 -10.20
C VAL A 380 -11.58 17.18 -9.36
N ASN A 381 -12.28 16.92 -8.24
CA ASN A 381 -12.76 17.95 -7.33
C ASN A 381 -11.60 18.78 -6.76
N SER A 382 -10.61 18.11 -6.16
CA SER A 382 -9.44 18.76 -5.55
C SER A 382 -8.67 19.62 -6.56
N THR A 383 -8.48 19.13 -7.78
CA THR A 383 -7.77 19.86 -8.83
C THR A 383 -8.56 21.09 -9.31
N ALA A 384 -9.87 20.96 -9.49
CA ALA A 384 -10.75 22.07 -9.87
C ALA A 384 -10.81 23.14 -8.78
N GLN A 385 -10.98 22.73 -7.52
CA GLN A 385 -10.97 23.62 -6.35
C GLN A 385 -9.64 24.35 -6.21
N ARG A 386 -8.50 23.64 -6.35
CA ARG A 386 -7.16 24.26 -6.28
C ARG A 386 -6.96 25.30 -7.38
N TYR A 387 -7.45 25.05 -8.59
CA TYR A 387 -7.40 26.03 -9.68
C TYR A 387 -8.25 27.27 -9.36
N LEU A 388 -9.47 27.09 -8.85
CA LEU A 388 -10.35 28.19 -8.44
C LEU A 388 -9.75 29.01 -7.29
N LYS A 389 -9.22 28.36 -6.24
CA LYS A 389 -8.55 29.02 -5.09
C LYS A 389 -7.41 29.91 -5.58
N LYS A 390 -6.59 29.43 -6.53
CA LYS A 390 -5.50 30.21 -7.10
C LYS A 390 -5.98 31.44 -7.88
N GLN A 391 -7.09 31.32 -8.61
CA GLN A 391 -7.68 32.45 -9.32
C GLN A 391 -8.23 33.51 -8.34
N GLN A 392 -8.90 33.06 -7.28
CA GLN A 392 -9.41 33.92 -6.21
C GLN A 392 -8.29 34.64 -5.43
N GLU A 393 -7.16 33.97 -5.20
CA GLU A 393 -5.97 34.59 -4.58
C GLU A 393 -5.37 35.71 -5.45
N ILE A 394 -5.32 35.51 -6.78
CA ILE A 394 -4.83 36.53 -7.72
C ILE A 394 -5.77 37.74 -7.73
N GLU A 395 -7.07 37.52 -7.75
CA GLU A 395 -8.08 38.59 -7.69
C GLU A 395 -7.99 39.38 -6.38
N MET A 396 -7.85 38.69 -5.24
CA MET A 396 -7.64 39.33 -3.94
C MET A 396 -6.34 40.12 -3.87
N ALA A 397 -5.25 39.62 -4.47
CA ALA A 397 -3.98 40.35 -4.50
C ALA A 397 -4.06 41.59 -5.40
N ALA A 398 -4.82 41.54 -6.50
CA ALA A 398 -5.06 42.70 -7.36
C ALA A 398 -5.89 43.77 -6.63
N LEU A 399 -6.97 43.38 -5.94
CA LEU A 399 -7.80 44.29 -5.16
C LEU A 399 -7.02 44.98 -4.03
N LYS A 400 -6.19 44.23 -3.29
CA LYS A 400 -5.32 44.82 -2.26
C LYS A 400 -4.32 45.84 -2.80
N LYS A 401 -3.79 45.61 -4.01
CA LYS A 401 -2.88 46.57 -4.66
C LYS A 401 -3.61 47.84 -5.08
N LEU A 402 -4.88 47.75 -5.45
CA LEU A 402 -5.70 48.92 -5.79
C LEU A 402 -6.00 49.75 -4.54
N GLU A 403 -6.40 49.12 -3.43
CA GLU A 403 -6.60 49.83 -2.15
C GLU A 403 -5.31 50.53 -1.68
N GLN A 404 -4.15 49.85 -1.77
CA GLN A 404 -2.85 50.45 -1.43
C GLN A 404 -2.38 51.57 -2.38
N SER A 405 -3.07 51.78 -3.49
CA SER A 405 -2.77 52.86 -4.44
C SER A 405 -3.76 54.02 -4.36
N GLU A 406 -4.88 53.84 -3.65
CA GLU A 406 -5.87 54.88 -3.37
C GLU A 406 -5.63 55.59 -2.03
N ASP A 407 -4.87 54.96 -1.12
CA ASP A 407 -4.23 55.56 0.06
C ASP A 407 -2.85 56.16 -0.29
#